data_AF-A0A7C7K1D0-F1
#
_entry.id   AF-A0A7C7K1D0-F1
#
_cell.length_a   1.000
_cell.length_b   1.000
_cell.length_c   1.000
_cell.angle_alpha   90.00
_cell.angle_beta   90.00
_cell.angle_gamma   90.00
#
_symmetry.space_group_name_H-M   'P 1'
#
loop_
_entity.id
_entity.type
_entity.pdbx_description
1 polymer ?
#
loop_
_entity_poly.entity_id
_entity_poly.type
_entity_poly.pdbx_seq_one_letter_code
_entity_poly.pdbx_strand_id
1 'polypeptide(L)'
;MKHHLLIIFTLIMLGGCATHPTVSTTPMEKGEKRYGWSWSAENVFPYLWYRYGLTDKDDIGLRLGPAVYGTGIDYSRILYAKGNKWDVMNLAWSLNPNYNTDFTYYKFNQRMNKDDTPGAISWWGLRMMYISKGITGGTSTRIGFLLGGQPNDKWGYEIGYNHDFSSMPITNLFDFNWNDTVKKDAALNRRYGDTPHTDPASGLPTEYSRLTGVSFRVYMNLDMTPSTGKD
;
A
#
# COMPACT_ATOMS: atom_id res chain seq x y z
N MET A 1 -7.51 -24.97 16.15
CA MET A 1 -7.46 -24.40 14.77
C MET A 1 -8.03 -22.98 14.69
N LYS A 2 -9.28 -22.71 15.11
CA LYS A 2 -9.87 -21.34 15.07
C LYS A 2 -9.10 -20.29 15.88
N HIS A 3 -8.57 -20.64 17.06
CA HIS A 3 -7.80 -19.71 17.90
C HIS A 3 -6.43 -19.35 17.33
N HIS A 4 -5.74 -20.28 16.66
CA HIS A 4 -4.45 -19.97 16.00
C HIS A 4 -4.64 -19.07 14.78
N LEU A 5 -5.73 -19.27 14.00
CA LEU A 5 -6.12 -18.36 12.93
C LEU A 5 -6.46 -16.96 13.48
N LEU A 6 -7.14 -16.87 14.61
CA LEU A 6 -7.44 -15.60 15.27
C LEU A 6 -6.16 -14.90 15.76
N ILE A 7 -5.22 -15.63 16.35
CA ILE A 7 -3.93 -15.07 16.81
C ILE A 7 -3.07 -14.63 15.64
N ILE A 8 -2.97 -15.44 14.57
CA ILE A 8 -2.25 -15.06 13.35
C ILE A 8 -2.91 -13.83 12.70
N PHE A 9 -4.24 -13.80 12.65
CA PHE A 9 -5.00 -12.64 12.17
C PHE A 9 -4.73 -11.40 13.03
N THR A 10 -4.74 -11.52 14.36
CA THR A 10 -4.41 -10.42 15.27
C THR A 10 -2.95 -9.97 15.15
N LEU A 11 -2.01 -10.88 14.93
CA LEU A 11 -0.59 -10.55 14.70
C LEU A 11 -0.35 -9.87 13.34
N ILE A 12 -1.09 -10.27 12.30
CA ILE A 12 -1.10 -9.58 11.00
C ILE A 12 -1.71 -8.18 11.16
N MET A 13 -2.81 -8.06 11.90
CA MET A 13 -3.48 -6.79 12.21
C MET A 13 -2.57 -5.83 12.99
N LEU A 14 -1.83 -6.32 13.99
CA LEU A 14 -0.94 -5.50 14.81
C LEU A 14 0.42 -5.21 14.14
N GLY A 15 0.80 -5.94 13.09
CA GLY A 15 2.05 -5.73 12.34
C GLY A 15 1.97 -4.63 11.27
N GLY A 16 0.77 -4.12 11.03
CA GLY A 16 0.48 -3.05 10.11
C GLY A 16 0.82 -1.68 10.65
N CYS A 17 1.86 -1.03 10.12
CA CYS A 17 2.19 0.35 10.45
C CYS A 17 2.47 1.23 9.22
N ALA A 18 2.32 0.69 8.01
CA ALA A 18 2.52 1.43 6.76
C ALA A 18 1.20 1.52 6.00
N THR A 19 0.73 2.74 5.76
CA THR A 19 -0.55 2.94 5.06
C THR A 19 -0.37 2.72 3.57
N HIS A 20 -1.32 2.02 2.97
CA HIS A 20 -1.39 1.80 1.53
C HIS A 20 -2.31 2.85 0.88
N PRO A 21 -1.84 3.79 0.05
CA PRO A 21 -2.71 4.75 -0.62
C PRO A 21 -3.68 4.04 -1.59
N THR A 22 -4.92 4.49 -1.68
CA THR A 22 -5.92 4.01 -2.65
C THR A 22 -5.90 4.93 -3.86
N VAL A 23 -5.28 4.46 -4.95
CA VAL A 23 -5.21 5.18 -6.22
C VAL A 23 -6.47 4.92 -7.04
N SER A 24 -6.90 5.92 -7.80
CA SER A 24 -8.00 5.75 -8.75
C SER A 24 -7.62 4.68 -9.77
N THR A 25 -8.45 3.64 -9.90
CA THR A 25 -8.15 2.56 -10.85
C THR A 25 -8.40 3.01 -12.27
N THR A 26 -9.51 3.68 -12.56
CA THR A 26 -9.77 4.30 -13.87
C THR A 26 -9.33 5.77 -13.89
N PRO A 27 -8.96 6.31 -15.07
CA PRO A 27 -8.78 7.75 -15.26
C PRO A 27 -9.96 8.55 -14.72
N MET A 28 -9.65 9.73 -14.16
CA MET A 28 -10.65 10.66 -13.64
C MET A 28 -10.85 11.83 -14.60
N GLU A 29 -12.07 12.30 -14.72
CA GLU A 29 -12.37 13.55 -15.42
C GLU A 29 -12.14 14.76 -14.51
N LYS A 30 -11.90 15.93 -15.11
CA LYS A 30 -11.77 17.17 -14.36
C LYS A 30 -13.06 17.46 -13.59
N GLY A 31 -12.93 17.64 -12.28
CA GLY A 31 -14.08 17.89 -11.39
C GLY A 31 -14.78 16.62 -10.90
N GLU A 32 -14.38 15.44 -11.39
CA GLU A 32 -14.90 14.16 -10.90
C GLU A 32 -14.50 13.93 -9.44
N LYS A 33 -15.43 13.38 -8.67
CA LYS A 33 -15.26 13.07 -7.25
C LYS A 33 -15.47 11.58 -7.07
N ARG A 34 -14.53 10.92 -6.39
CA ARG A 34 -14.65 9.52 -6.01
C ARG A 34 -14.35 9.38 -4.54
N TYR A 35 -15.12 8.56 -3.85
CA TYR A 35 -14.85 8.28 -2.46
C TYR A 35 -15.26 6.86 -2.11
N GLY A 36 -14.81 6.43 -0.96
CA GLY A 36 -15.04 5.08 -0.52
C GLY A 36 -14.41 4.82 0.82
N TRP A 37 -14.49 3.57 1.22
CA TRP A 37 -13.72 3.07 2.34
C TRP A 37 -12.70 2.07 1.85
N SER A 38 -11.59 1.99 2.56
CA SER A 38 -10.59 0.97 2.34
C SER A 38 -10.19 0.37 3.66
N TRP A 39 -9.99 -0.94 3.62
CA TRP A 39 -9.40 -1.69 4.70
C TRP A 39 -8.08 -2.26 4.21
N SER A 40 -7.04 -2.09 5.00
CA SER A 40 -5.70 -2.61 4.72
C SER A 40 -5.32 -3.54 5.85
N ALA A 41 -4.65 -4.66 5.57
CA ALA A 41 -4.09 -5.47 6.66
C ALA A 41 -3.09 -4.65 7.49
N GLU A 42 -2.48 -3.64 6.86
CA GLU A 42 -1.54 -2.73 7.52
C GLU A 42 -2.23 -1.65 8.37
N ASN A 43 -3.54 -1.46 8.23
CA ASN A 43 -4.33 -0.53 9.03
C ASN A 43 -5.45 -1.31 9.71
N VAL A 44 -5.30 -1.58 11.01
CA VAL A 44 -6.29 -2.28 11.85
C VAL A 44 -7.74 -1.80 11.58
N PHE A 45 -7.90 -0.50 11.35
CA PHE A 45 -9.18 0.13 11.09
C PHE A 45 -9.35 0.52 9.61
N PRO A 46 -10.58 0.38 9.07
CA PRO A 46 -10.90 0.94 7.77
C PRO A 46 -10.76 2.46 7.82
N TYR A 47 -10.31 3.05 6.71
CA TYR A 47 -10.21 4.49 6.52
C TYR A 47 -11.05 4.93 5.34
N LEU A 48 -11.51 6.17 5.39
CA LEU A 48 -12.19 6.82 4.27
C LEU A 48 -11.14 7.38 3.32
N TRP A 49 -11.41 7.27 2.03
CA TRP A 49 -10.62 7.92 0.99
C TRP A 49 -11.54 8.75 0.11
N TYR A 50 -11.02 9.87 -0.35
CA TYR A 50 -11.67 10.82 -1.24
C TYR A 50 -10.67 11.21 -2.30
N ARG A 51 -11.05 11.23 -3.57
CA ARG A 51 -10.23 11.69 -4.69
C ARG A 51 -10.98 12.73 -5.51
N TYR A 52 -10.21 13.67 -6.03
CA TYR A 52 -10.71 14.75 -6.87
C TYR A 52 -9.84 14.89 -8.13
N GLY A 53 -10.48 14.86 -9.30
CA GLY A 53 -9.82 15.06 -10.59
C GLY A 53 -9.49 16.54 -10.81
N LEU A 54 -8.20 16.87 -10.82
CA LEU A 54 -7.70 18.23 -11.08
C LEU A 54 -7.68 18.54 -12.57
N THR A 55 -7.31 17.56 -13.38
CA THR A 55 -7.30 17.60 -14.86
C THR A 55 -7.76 16.24 -15.39
N ASP A 56 -7.70 16.04 -16.71
CA ASP A 56 -7.87 14.74 -17.37
C ASP A 56 -6.72 13.75 -17.10
N LYS A 57 -5.64 14.21 -16.45
CA LYS A 57 -4.42 13.43 -16.18
C LYS A 57 -3.97 13.46 -14.74
N ASP A 58 -4.46 14.40 -13.95
CA ASP A 58 -3.97 14.68 -12.61
C ASP A 58 -5.14 14.59 -11.62
N ASP A 59 -4.90 13.91 -10.50
CA ASP A 59 -5.88 13.81 -9.44
C ASP A 59 -5.21 13.79 -8.06
N ILE A 60 -5.94 14.26 -7.05
CA ILE A 60 -5.48 14.34 -5.68
C ILE A 60 -6.36 13.48 -4.78
N GLY A 61 -5.73 12.73 -3.89
CA GLY A 61 -6.36 11.86 -2.91
C GLY A 61 -6.17 12.38 -1.49
N LEU A 62 -7.23 12.33 -0.70
CA LEU A 62 -7.24 12.54 0.74
C LEU A 62 -7.70 11.25 1.42
N ARG A 63 -7.00 10.86 2.48
CA ARG A 63 -7.33 9.70 3.30
C ARG A 63 -7.53 10.17 4.73
N LEU A 64 -8.60 9.71 5.37
CA LEU A 64 -8.93 10.02 6.76
C LEU A 64 -9.24 8.72 7.48
N GLY A 65 -8.37 8.34 8.40
CA GLY A 65 -8.58 7.19 9.26
C GLY A 65 -8.75 7.58 10.73
N PRO A 66 -9.31 6.69 11.55
CA PRO A 66 -9.59 6.97 12.95
C PRO A 66 -8.30 7.22 13.74
N ALA A 67 -8.32 8.24 14.61
CA ALA A 67 -7.21 8.62 15.48
C ALA A 67 -5.87 8.82 14.73
N VAL A 68 -5.91 9.49 13.57
CA VAL A 68 -4.80 9.74 12.62
C VAL A 68 -4.24 8.53 11.88
N TYR A 69 -4.51 7.29 12.30
CA TYR A 69 -4.03 6.08 11.62
C TYR A 69 -4.59 5.96 10.21
N GLY A 70 -3.72 5.97 9.19
CA GLY A 70 -4.15 5.88 7.79
C GLY A 70 -4.52 7.22 7.15
N THR A 71 -4.33 8.32 7.87
CA THR A 71 -4.55 9.67 7.32
C THR A 71 -3.42 10.04 6.38
N GLY A 72 -3.72 10.70 5.27
CA GLY A 72 -2.68 11.07 4.33
C GLY A 72 -3.20 11.78 3.09
N ILE A 73 -2.27 12.27 2.30
CA ILE A 73 -2.53 12.91 1.01
C ILE A 73 -1.74 12.18 -0.06
N ASP A 74 -2.27 12.10 -1.26
CA ASP A 74 -1.53 11.58 -2.39
C ASP A 74 -1.90 12.33 -3.67
N TYR A 75 -0.97 12.34 -4.61
CA TYR A 75 -1.13 12.93 -5.92
C TYR A 75 -0.84 11.86 -6.97
N SER A 76 -1.73 11.74 -7.95
CA SER A 76 -1.61 10.80 -9.05
C SER A 76 -1.56 11.55 -10.37
N ARG A 77 -0.74 11.03 -11.29
CA ARG A 77 -0.64 11.52 -12.65
C ARG A 77 -0.61 10.38 -13.65
N ILE A 78 -1.46 10.45 -14.67
CA ILE A 78 -1.42 9.58 -15.84
C ILE A 78 -0.19 9.95 -16.67
N LEU A 79 0.72 8.99 -16.82
CA LEU A 79 1.94 9.14 -17.61
C LEU A 79 1.74 8.67 -19.05
N TYR A 80 0.89 7.67 -19.24
CA TYR A 80 0.61 7.07 -20.54
C TYR A 80 -0.82 6.53 -20.56
N ALA A 81 -1.52 6.68 -21.67
CA ALA A 81 -2.82 6.07 -21.89
C ALA A 81 -2.96 5.69 -23.37
N LYS A 82 -3.29 4.42 -23.63
CA LYS A 82 -3.56 3.92 -24.98
C LYS A 82 -4.57 2.78 -24.93
N GLY A 83 -5.74 3.01 -25.53
CA GLY A 83 -6.82 2.03 -25.57
C GLY A 83 -7.24 1.62 -24.16
N ASN A 84 -7.14 0.33 -23.86
CA ASN A 84 -7.54 -0.26 -22.58
C ASN A 84 -6.43 -0.29 -21.52
N LYS A 85 -5.31 0.40 -21.73
CA LYS A 85 -4.14 0.40 -20.84
C LYS A 85 -3.72 1.81 -20.50
N TRP A 86 -3.33 2.03 -19.25
CA TRP A 86 -2.79 3.31 -18.79
C TRP A 86 -1.78 3.10 -17.66
N ASP A 87 -0.86 4.04 -17.54
CA ASP A 87 0.21 4.02 -16.55
C ASP A 87 0.07 5.26 -15.67
N VAL A 88 0.21 5.08 -14.36
CA VAL A 88 0.01 6.13 -13.36
C VAL A 88 1.22 6.20 -12.45
N MET A 89 1.68 7.41 -12.21
CA MET A 89 2.60 7.72 -11.13
C MET A 89 1.81 8.22 -9.95
N ASN A 90 2.06 7.66 -8.76
CA ASN A 90 1.48 8.12 -7.50
C ASN A 90 2.58 8.54 -6.53
N LEU A 91 2.39 9.71 -5.91
CA LEU A 91 3.20 10.23 -4.82
C LEU A 91 2.30 10.36 -3.61
N ALA A 92 2.57 9.60 -2.56
CA ALA A 92 1.76 9.63 -1.34
C ALA A 92 2.60 10.01 -0.13
N TRP A 93 1.96 10.72 0.79
CA TRP A 93 2.45 10.95 2.14
C TRP A 93 1.37 10.49 3.11
N SER A 94 1.76 9.71 4.12
CA SER A 94 0.81 9.27 5.14
C SER A 94 1.31 9.61 6.54
N LEU A 95 0.39 10.15 7.33
CA LEU A 95 0.50 10.30 8.76
C LEU A 95 0.08 8.99 9.39
N ASN A 96 1.06 8.17 9.76
CA ASN A 96 0.90 6.92 10.50
C ASN A 96 2.08 6.77 11.48
N PRO A 97 2.08 5.78 12.38
CA PRO A 97 3.18 5.60 13.33
C PRO A 97 4.57 5.52 12.68
N ASN A 98 4.65 5.09 11.42
CA ASN A 98 5.88 4.96 10.64
C ASN A 98 6.04 6.05 9.55
N TYR A 99 5.49 7.26 9.72
CA TYR A 99 5.61 8.43 8.82
C TYR A 99 6.21 8.10 7.45
N ASN A 100 5.37 7.68 6.51
CA ASN A 100 5.83 7.15 5.23
C ASN A 100 5.58 8.11 4.07
N THR A 101 6.53 8.12 3.14
CA THR A 101 6.38 8.71 1.81
C THR A 101 6.54 7.60 0.79
N ASP A 102 5.60 7.52 -0.14
CA ASP A 102 5.54 6.48 -1.15
C ASP A 102 5.63 7.07 -2.54
N PHE A 103 6.45 6.47 -3.38
CA PHE A 103 6.38 6.59 -4.82
C PHE A 103 5.87 5.26 -5.37
N THR A 104 4.84 5.27 -6.19
CA THR A 104 4.36 4.06 -6.87
C THR A 104 4.12 4.30 -8.34
N TYR A 105 4.73 3.47 -9.18
CA TYR A 105 4.41 3.37 -10.59
C TYR A 105 3.40 2.24 -10.78
N TYR A 106 2.28 2.52 -11.40
CA TYR A 106 1.24 1.55 -11.73
C TYR A 106 1.11 1.39 -13.23
N LYS A 107 0.88 0.15 -13.68
CA LYS A 107 0.43 -0.17 -15.03
C LYS A 107 -0.92 -0.89 -14.93
N PHE A 108 -1.97 -0.23 -15.39
CA PHE A 108 -3.33 -0.73 -15.43
C PHE A 108 -3.69 -1.29 -16.80
N ASN A 109 -4.57 -2.28 -16.78
CA ASN A 109 -5.15 -2.90 -17.96
C ASN A 109 -6.61 -3.25 -17.69
N GLN A 110 -7.52 -2.68 -18.48
CA GLN A 110 -8.93 -3.05 -18.46
C GLN A 110 -9.17 -4.17 -19.45
N ARG A 111 -9.75 -5.28 -18.97
CA ARG A 111 -10.24 -6.33 -19.85
C ARG A 111 -11.43 -5.79 -20.65
N MET A 112 -11.43 -6.04 -21.96
CA MET A 112 -12.60 -5.82 -22.81
C MET A 112 -13.39 -7.12 -22.93
N ASN A 113 -14.71 -7.02 -22.78
CA ASN A 113 -15.62 -8.13 -23.00
C ASN A 113 -15.83 -8.38 -24.51
N LYS A 114 -16.52 -9.47 -24.87
CA LYS A 114 -16.77 -9.82 -26.29
C LYS A 114 -17.64 -8.80 -27.04
N ASP A 115 -18.40 -8.00 -26.30
CA ASP A 115 -19.30 -6.95 -26.75
C ASP A 115 -18.66 -5.55 -26.67
N ASP A 116 -17.33 -5.47 -26.58
CA ASP A 116 -16.56 -4.23 -26.41
C ASP A 116 -16.91 -3.41 -25.16
N THR A 117 -17.58 -4.02 -24.18
CA THR A 117 -17.84 -3.36 -22.89
C THR A 117 -16.64 -3.44 -21.94
N PRO A 118 -16.41 -2.39 -21.12
CA PRO A 118 -15.37 -2.42 -20.08
C PRO A 118 -15.65 -3.50 -19.02
N GLY A 119 -14.70 -4.42 -18.84
CA GLY A 119 -14.74 -5.48 -17.85
C GLY A 119 -13.82 -5.20 -16.65
N ALA A 120 -13.33 -6.27 -16.02
CA ALA A 120 -12.44 -6.17 -14.87
C ALA A 120 -11.12 -5.44 -15.18
N ILE A 121 -10.62 -4.68 -14.22
CA ILE A 121 -9.31 -4.01 -14.30
C ILE A 121 -8.31 -4.82 -13.50
N SER A 122 -7.11 -4.98 -14.03
CA SER A 122 -5.96 -5.50 -13.28
C SER A 122 -4.78 -4.56 -13.41
N TRP A 123 -3.89 -4.62 -12.43
CA TRP A 123 -2.66 -3.84 -12.45
C TRP A 123 -1.52 -4.57 -11.77
N TRP A 124 -0.32 -4.15 -12.15
CA TRP A 124 0.86 -4.33 -11.35
C TRP A 124 1.46 -2.96 -11.05
N GLY A 125 2.20 -2.87 -9.95
CA GLY A 125 2.90 -1.67 -9.56
C GLY A 125 4.28 -1.94 -9.01
N LEU A 126 5.16 -0.96 -9.16
CA LEU A 126 6.46 -0.89 -8.51
C LEU A 126 6.40 0.23 -7.47
N ARG A 127 6.60 -0.12 -6.21
CA ARG A 127 6.50 0.82 -5.08
C ARG A 127 7.84 0.99 -4.41
N MET A 128 8.16 2.25 -4.13
CA MET A 128 9.26 2.66 -3.28
C MET A 128 8.67 3.38 -2.07
N MET A 129 8.96 2.89 -0.88
CA MET A 129 8.47 3.45 0.37
C MET A 129 9.67 3.91 1.19
N TYR A 130 9.59 5.14 1.69
CA TYR A 130 10.56 5.69 2.63
C TYR A 130 9.86 5.98 3.97
N ILE A 131 10.31 5.30 5.01
CA ILE A 131 9.93 5.51 6.41
C ILE A 131 10.97 6.43 7.02
N SER A 132 10.57 7.67 7.28
CA SER A 132 11.46 8.72 7.81
C SER A 132 11.64 8.64 9.33
N LYS A 133 10.68 8.05 10.03
CA LYS A 133 10.73 7.80 11.47
C LYS A 133 9.85 6.61 11.81
N GLY A 134 10.48 5.48 12.11
CA GLY A 134 9.82 4.26 12.56
C GLY A 134 9.48 4.27 14.05
N ILE A 135 8.82 3.20 14.50
CA ILE A 135 8.50 2.97 15.92
C ILE A 135 9.78 2.99 16.79
N THR A 136 10.89 2.41 16.32
CA THR A 136 12.17 2.44 17.07
C THR A 136 13.01 3.69 16.83
N GLY A 137 12.47 4.67 16.09
CA GLY A 137 13.14 5.92 15.75
C GLY A 137 14.10 5.84 14.57
N GLY A 138 14.20 4.68 13.92
CA GLY A 138 15.02 4.44 12.75
C GLY A 138 14.36 4.84 11.42
N THR A 139 15.08 4.58 10.34
CA THR A 139 14.64 4.85 8.96
C THR A 139 14.68 3.59 8.13
N SER A 140 13.71 3.41 7.23
CA SER A 140 13.65 2.24 6.35
C SER A 140 13.34 2.66 4.91
N THR A 141 14.09 2.12 3.96
CA THR A 141 13.83 2.31 2.52
C THR A 141 13.48 0.98 1.91
N ARG A 142 12.32 0.92 1.25
CA ARG A 142 11.73 -0.32 0.78
C ARG A 142 11.39 -0.23 -0.68
N ILE A 143 11.63 -1.30 -1.41
CA ILE A 143 11.26 -1.42 -2.83
C ILE A 143 10.49 -2.72 -3.01
N GLY A 144 9.40 -2.66 -3.77
CA GLY A 144 8.47 -3.77 -3.86
C GLY A 144 7.61 -3.78 -5.10
N PHE A 145 6.85 -4.86 -5.19
CA PHE A 145 5.87 -5.10 -6.22
C PHE A 145 4.47 -5.18 -5.61
N LEU A 146 3.52 -4.60 -6.33
CA LEU A 146 2.10 -4.64 -6.03
C LEU A 146 1.37 -5.31 -7.20
N LEU A 147 0.33 -6.07 -6.89
CA LEU A 147 -0.58 -6.71 -7.84
C LEU A 147 -1.99 -6.45 -7.36
N GLY A 148 -2.88 -6.04 -8.25
CA GLY A 148 -4.25 -5.80 -7.86
C GLY A 148 -5.25 -6.04 -8.95
N GLY A 149 -6.51 -6.06 -8.53
CA GLY A 149 -7.64 -6.31 -9.38
C GLY A 149 -8.89 -5.62 -8.88
N GLN A 150 -9.68 -5.14 -9.83
CA GLN A 150 -11.00 -4.58 -9.61
C GLN A 150 -11.98 -5.34 -10.52
N PRO A 151 -12.68 -6.35 -9.98
CA PRO A 151 -13.60 -7.18 -10.77
C PRO A 151 -14.81 -6.41 -11.29
N ASN A 152 -15.26 -5.39 -10.58
CA ASN A 152 -16.40 -4.54 -10.92
C ASN A 152 -16.21 -3.10 -10.38
N ASP A 153 -17.17 -2.23 -10.62
CA ASP A 153 -17.17 -0.83 -10.18
C ASP A 153 -17.31 -0.63 -8.65
N LYS A 154 -17.66 -1.67 -7.89
CA LYS A 154 -17.94 -1.54 -6.45
C LYS A 154 -16.72 -1.79 -5.57
N TRP A 155 -15.82 -2.68 -5.97
CA TRP A 155 -14.73 -3.11 -5.10
C TRP A 155 -13.50 -3.60 -5.84
N GLY A 156 -12.36 -3.52 -5.17
CA GLY A 156 -11.12 -4.11 -5.64
C GLY A 156 -10.17 -4.48 -4.50
N TYR A 157 -9.06 -5.09 -4.87
CA TYR A 157 -8.04 -5.55 -3.95
C TYR A 157 -6.64 -5.29 -4.52
N GLU A 158 -5.66 -5.19 -3.63
CA GLU A 158 -4.25 -5.06 -3.96
C GLU A 158 -3.43 -5.85 -2.95
N ILE A 159 -2.45 -6.61 -3.43
CA ILE A 159 -1.52 -7.39 -2.63
C ILE A 159 -0.10 -7.06 -3.07
N GLY A 160 0.87 -7.16 -2.18
CA GLY A 160 2.25 -6.89 -2.53
C GLY A 160 3.22 -7.04 -1.37
N TYR A 161 4.49 -6.81 -1.70
CA TYR A 161 5.57 -6.88 -0.75
C TYR A 161 6.65 -5.85 -1.08
N ASN A 162 7.02 -5.02 -0.10
CA ASN A 162 8.09 -4.03 -0.15
C ASN A 162 9.23 -4.47 0.77
N HIS A 163 10.36 -4.80 0.15
CA HIS A 163 11.53 -5.32 0.85
C HIS A 163 12.48 -4.22 1.27
N ASP A 164 13.00 -4.29 2.49
CA ASP A 164 14.10 -3.46 2.98
C ASP A 164 15.43 -4.23 2.87
N PHE A 165 16.24 -3.89 1.88
CA PHE A 165 17.55 -4.53 1.66
C PHE A 165 18.61 -4.09 2.68
N SER A 166 18.33 -3.06 3.48
CA SER A 166 19.20 -2.63 4.58
C SER A 166 18.96 -3.43 5.85
N SER A 167 17.80 -4.09 6.00
CA SER A 167 17.49 -4.89 7.19
C SER A 167 17.74 -6.39 7.05
N MET A 168 17.61 -6.91 5.83
CA MET A 168 17.74 -8.34 5.56
C MET A 168 18.07 -8.58 4.07
N PRO A 169 18.83 -9.63 3.71
CA PRO A 169 18.89 -10.10 2.34
C PRO A 169 17.58 -10.77 1.93
N ILE A 170 17.07 -10.52 0.73
CA ILE A 170 15.80 -11.12 0.25
C ILE A 170 15.81 -12.66 0.26
N THR A 171 16.97 -13.29 0.14
CA THR A 171 17.14 -14.75 0.26
C THR A 171 16.75 -15.30 1.63
N ASN A 172 16.76 -14.45 2.66
CA ASN A 172 16.44 -14.79 4.04
C ASN A 172 15.01 -14.37 4.44
N LEU A 173 14.17 -13.97 3.48
CA LEU A 173 12.80 -13.51 3.75
C LEU A 173 11.98 -14.51 4.60
N PHE A 174 12.18 -15.81 4.34
CA PHE A 174 11.50 -16.91 5.03
C PHE A 174 12.28 -17.47 6.23
N ASP A 175 13.38 -16.83 6.64
CA ASP A 175 14.05 -17.15 7.89
C ASP A 175 13.28 -16.52 9.06
N PHE A 176 12.35 -17.30 9.62
CA PHE A 176 11.51 -16.82 10.72
C PHE A 176 12.30 -16.49 12.00
N ASN A 177 13.53 -16.99 12.14
CA ASN A 177 14.42 -16.78 13.28
C ASN A 177 15.54 -15.77 12.96
N TRP A 178 15.34 -14.88 11.98
CA TRP A 178 16.34 -13.93 11.49
C TRP A 178 17.13 -13.19 12.57
N ASN A 179 16.47 -12.70 13.62
CA ASN A 179 17.14 -11.98 14.71
C ASN A 179 18.21 -12.85 15.40
N ASP A 180 18.00 -14.16 15.50
CA ASP A 180 18.97 -15.09 16.06
C ASP A 180 20.03 -15.49 15.03
N THR A 181 19.65 -15.65 13.77
CA THR A 181 20.57 -15.93 12.65
C THR A 181 21.62 -14.82 12.52
N VAL A 182 21.18 -13.55 12.50
CA VAL A 182 22.06 -12.38 12.44
C VAL A 182 22.98 -12.31 13.64
N LYS A 183 22.48 -12.60 14.85
CA LYS A 183 23.32 -12.57 16.06
C LYS A 183 24.43 -13.63 16.04
N LYS A 184 24.18 -14.80 15.45
CA LYS A 184 25.10 -15.94 15.41
C LYS A 184 26.19 -15.83 14.34
N ASP A 185 25.94 -15.09 13.25
CA ASP A 185 26.88 -14.92 12.15
C ASP A 185 27.53 -13.52 12.22
N ALA A 186 28.84 -13.47 12.42
CA ALA A 186 29.58 -12.21 12.57
C ALA A 186 29.53 -11.30 11.32
N ALA A 187 29.45 -11.88 10.12
CA ALA A 187 29.36 -11.13 8.87
C ALA A 187 27.96 -10.53 8.68
N LEU A 188 26.91 -11.29 9.01
CA LEU A 188 25.54 -10.77 9.00
C LEU A 188 25.31 -9.75 10.11
N ASN A 189 25.83 -10.00 11.32
CA ASN A 189 25.72 -9.08 12.46
C ASN A 189 26.30 -7.70 12.13
N ARG A 190 27.49 -7.66 11.51
CA ARG A 190 28.11 -6.39 11.12
C ARG A 190 27.23 -5.54 10.20
N ARG A 191 26.40 -6.17 9.36
CA ARG A 191 25.59 -5.47 8.35
C ARG A 191 24.15 -5.20 8.80
N TYR A 192 23.55 -6.13 9.54
CA TYR A 192 22.12 -6.15 9.86
C TYR A 192 21.83 -6.18 11.37
N GLY A 193 22.86 -6.15 12.22
CA GLY A 193 22.71 -6.25 13.68
C GLY A 193 21.95 -5.09 14.29
N ASP A 194 22.03 -3.90 13.68
CA ASP A 194 21.38 -2.68 14.14
C ASP A 194 19.95 -2.50 13.58
N THR A 195 19.44 -3.48 12.84
CA THR A 195 18.10 -3.47 12.23
C THR A 195 17.25 -4.63 12.77
N PRO A 196 16.91 -4.65 14.07
CA PRO A 196 16.16 -5.75 14.66
C PRO A 196 14.75 -5.82 14.05
N HIS A 197 14.25 -7.00 13.70
CA HIS A 197 12.92 -7.17 13.10
C HIS A 197 11.76 -7.14 14.11
N THR A 198 12.09 -7.20 15.40
CA THR A 198 11.13 -7.22 16.51
C THR A 198 11.65 -6.31 17.60
N ASP A 199 10.78 -5.44 18.13
CA ASP A 199 11.13 -4.59 19.25
C ASP A 199 11.20 -5.44 20.55
N PRO A 200 12.33 -5.44 21.28
CA PRO A 200 12.45 -6.21 22.52
C PRO A 200 11.47 -5.80 23.61
N ALA A 201 11.00 -4.55 23.62
CA ALA A 201 10.11 -4.04 24.68
C ALA A 201 8.64 -4.44 24.45
N SER A 202 8.15 -4.31 23.21
CA SER A 202 6.75 -4.58 22.87
C SER A 202 6.50 -5.94 22.20
N GLY A 203 7.54 -6.59 21.67
CA GLY A 203 7.40 -7.79 20.84
C GLY A 203 6.78 -7.52 19.46
N LEU A 204 6.52 -6.25 19.11
CA LEU A 204 5.90 -5.86 17.84
C LEU A 204 6.93 -5.78 16.71
N PRO A 205 6.48 -5.91 15.44
CA PRO A 205 7.33 -5.67 14.28
C PRO A 205 7.87 -4.24 14.25
N THR A 206 9.18 -4.08 14.06
CA THR A 206 9.83 -2.78 13.87
C THR A 206 9.69 -2.29 12.43
N GLU A 207 10.10 -1.06 12.15
CA GLU A 207 10.26 -0.50 10.81
C GLU A 207 11.25 -1.25 9.91
N TYR A 208 12.02 -2.21 10.44
CA TYR A 208 12.93 -3.06 9.67
C TYR A 208 12.31 -4.41 9.33
N SER A 209 11.19 -4.73 9.97
CA SER A 209 10.56 -6.04 9.86
C SER A 209 10.08 -6.30 8.44
N ARG A 210 10.23 -7.57 8.02
CA ARG A 210 9.58 -8.10 6.82
C ARG A 210 8.06 -7.93 6.88
N LEU A 211 7.45 -8.00 8.06
CA LEU A 211 6.00 -7.93 8.21
C LEU A 211 5.46 -6.55 7.83
N THR A 212 6.20 -5.49 8.15
CA THR A 212 5.92 -4.12 7.71
C THR A 212 6.01 -3.96 6.18
N GLY A 213 6.59 -4.94 5.49
CA GLY A 213 6.74 -4.95 4.03
C GLY A 213 5.55 -5.56 3.31
N VAL A 214 4.76 -6.36 4.02
CA VAL A 214 3.51 -6.92 3.48
C VAL A 214 2.55 -5.77 3.19
N SER A 215 1.91 -5.84 2.03
CA SER A 215 0.93 -4.88 1.56
C SER A 215 -0.33 -5.64 1.13
N PHE A 216 -1.46 -5.43 1.79
CA PHE A 216 -2.75 -6.01 1.46
C PHE A 216 -3.84 -4.97 1.67
N ARG A 217 -4.59 -4.66 0.62
CA ARG A 217 -5.68 -3.69 0.63
C ARG A 217 -6.92 -4.29 -0.02
N VAL A 218 -8.06 -4.04 0.58
CA VAL A 218 -9.38 -4.14 -0.05
C VAL A 218 -10.03 -2.77 0.02
N TYR A 219 -10.67 -2.34 -1.04
CA TYR A 219 -11.40 -1.07 -1.06
C TYR A 219 -12.75 -1.24 -1.71
N MET A 220 -13.68 -0.40 -1.27
CA MET A 220 -15.02 -0.28 -1.81
C MET A 220 -15.25 1.15 -2.25
N ASN A 221 -15.88 1.32 -3.39
CA ASN A 221 -16.36 2.60 -3.88
C ASN A 221 -17.74 2.88 -3.27
N LEU A 222 -17.92 4.06 -2.69
CA LEU A 222 -19.20 4.55 -2.20
C LEU A 222 -19.67 5.61 -3.22
N ASP A 223 -20.73 5.30 -3.97
CA ASP A 223 -21.34 6.14 -5.01
C ASP A 223 -20.38 6.95 -5.88
N MET A 224 -19.97 6.34 -7.01
CA MET A 224 -19.46 7.09 -8.15
C MET A 224 -20.63 7.89 -8.73
N THR A 225 -20.87 9.11 -8.26
CA THR A 225 -21.69 10.04 -9.04
C THR A 225 -20.81 10.52 -10.18
N PRO A 226 -21.06 10.13 -11.44
CA PRO A 226 -20.35 10.74 -12.56
C PRO A 226 -20.61 12.23 -12.45
N SER A 227 -19.58 13.05 -12.58
CA SER A 227 -19.79 14.50 -12.67
C SER A 227 -20.74 14.69 -13.85
N THR A 228 -21.95 15.16 -13.56
CA THR A 228 -22.85 15.61 -14.61
C THR A 228 -22.26 16.90 -15.11
N GLY A 229 -21.34 16.79 -16.07
CA GLY A 229 -20.84 17.89 -16.87
C GLY A 229 -21.99 18.48 -17.69
N LYS A 230 -22.81 19.27 -17.01
CA LYS A 230 -23.67 20.29 -17.60
C LYS A 230 -23.46 21.52 -16.75
N ASP A 231 -22.56 22.38 -17.20
CA ASP A 231 -22.88 23.72 -17.67
C ASP A 231 -21.63 24.39 -18.28
#